data_AF-W1YIN3-F1
#
_entry.id   AF-W1YIN3-F1
#
_cell.length_a   1.000
_cell.length_b   1.000
_cell.length_c   1.000
_cell.angle_alpha   90.00
_cell.angle_beta   90.00
_cell.angle_gamma   90.00
#
_symmetry.space_group_name_H-M   'P 1'
#
loop_
_entity.id
_entity.type
_entity.pdbx_description
1 polymer ?
#
loop_
_entity_poly.entity_id
_entity_poly.type
_entity_poly.pdbx_seq_one_letter_code
_entity_poly.pdbx_strand_id
1 'polypeptide(L)' 'FFAENEQAAVAAETELQALLVREKVEAARRAMLLYPQQLSWNWWDDVTVEIRFWLPAGSFATSVVRELINTTGDYAHIAE' A
#
# COMPACT_ATOMS: atom_id res chain seq x y z
N PHE A 1 -16.65 -12.72 13.77
CA PHE A 1 -15.30 -13.12 13.32
C PHE A 1 -14.55 -11.99 12.61
N PHE A 2 -14.86 -11.60 11.36
CA PHE A 2 -14.08 -10.54 10.67
C PHE A 2 -14.09 -9.18 11.39
N ALA A 3 -15.26 -8.70 11.81
CA ALA A 3 -15.37 -7.43 12.54
C ALA A 3 -14.64 -7.44 13.90
N GLU A 4 -14.70 -8.57 14.62
CA GLU A 4 -14.00 -8.73 15.90
C GLU A 4 -12.48 -8.73 15.71
N ASN A 5 -11.98 -9.36 14.63
CA ASN A 5 -10.56 -9.36 14.31
C ASN A 5 -10.07 -7.96 13.89
N GLU A 6 -10.84 -7.24 13.06
CA GLU A 6 -10.53 -5.87 12.68
C GLU A 6 -10.46 -4.96 13.93
N GLN A 7 -11.41 -5.09 14.87
CA GLN A 7 -11.41 -4.31 16.11
C GLN A 7 -10.24 -4.70 17.04
N ALA A 8 -9.93 -6.00 17.15
CA ALA A 8 -8.82 -6.48 17.98
C ALA A 8 -7.47 -6.03 17.44
N ALA A 9 -7.29 -5.99 16.11
CA ALA A 9 -6.04 -5.61 15.47
C ALA A 9 -5.63 -4.15 15.77
N VAL A 10 -6.60 -3.28 16.04
CA VAL A 10 -6.37 -1.85 16.34
C VAL A 10 -6.82 -1.46 17.75
N ALA A 11 -7.02 -2.43 18.65
CA ALA A 11 -7.59 -2.18 19.98
C ALA A 11 -6.79 -1.19 20.84
N ALA A 12 -5.48 -1.04 20.57
CA ALA A 12 -4.62 -0.08 21.27
C ALA A 12 -4.82 1.37 20.79
N GLU A 13 -5.34 1.58 19.58
CA GLU A 13 -5.42 2.89 18.91
C GLU A 13 -6.75 3.61 19.20
N THR A 14 -7.14 3.68 20.47
CA THR A 14 -8.45 4.22 20.88
C THR A 14 -8.59 5.72 20.63
N GLU A 15 -7.51 6.48 20.79
CA GLU A 15 -7.50 7.94 20.56
C GLU A 15 -7.77 8.28 19.08
N LEU A 16 -7.14 7.56 18.15
CA LEU A 16 -7.34 7.73 16.71
C LEU A 16 -8.75 7.32 16.28
N GLN A 17 -9.27 6.21 16.81
CA GLN A 17 -10.65 5.78 16.55
C GLN A 17 -11.67 6.83 17.01
N ALA A 18 -11.52 7.37 18.23
CA ALA A 18 -12.40 8.39 18.77
C ALA A 18 -12.35 9.70 17.96
N LEU A 19 -11.15 10.08 17.48
CA LEU A 19 -10.96 11.25 16.62
C LEU A 19 -11.75 11.11 15.32
N LEU A 20 -11.62 9.99 14.60
CA LEU A 20 -12.31 9.78 13.32
C LEU A 20 -13.84 9.88 13.45
N VAL A 21 -14.40 9.31 14.52
CA VAL A 21 -15.83 9.39 14.83
C VAL A 21 -16.24 10.84 15.14
N ARG A 22 -15.47 11.55 15.96
CA ARG A 22 -15.75 12.96 16.32
C ARG A 22 -15.77 13.87 15.10
N GLU A 23 -14.82 13.68 14.18
CA GLU A 23 -14.71 14.44 12.94
C GLU A 23 -15.66 13.95 11.83
N LYS A 24 -16.56 12.98 12.13
CA LYS A 24 -17.55 12.41 11.21
C LYS A 24 -16.93 11.83 9.94
N VAL A 25 -15.75 11.22 10.07
CA VAL A 25 -15.13 10.49 8.96
C VAL A 25 -15.83 9.14 8.84
N GLU A 26 -16.55 8.96 7.74
CA GLU A 26 -17.28 7.72 7.46
C GLU A 26 -16.31 6.54 7.28
N ALA A 27 -16.68 5.41 7.87
CA ALA A 27 -15.93 4.18 7.70
C ALA A 27 -16.05 3.69 6.24
N ALA A 28 -14.93 3.31 5.64
CA ALA A 28 -14.87 2.80 4.28
C ALA A 28 -14.17 1.43 4.23
N ARG A 29 -14.47 0.64 3.20
CA ARG A 29 -13.78 -0.63 2.93
C ARG A 29 -12.65 -0.40 1.94
N ARG A 30 -11.51 -1.02 2.19
CA ARG A 30 -10.35 -1.03 1.30
C ARG A 30 -9.89 -2.46 1.07
N ALA A 31 -9.55 -2.80 -0.17
CA ALA A 31 -8.96 -4.11 -0.47
C ALA A 31 -7.59 -4.24 0.22
N MET A 32 -7.38 -5.34 0.93
CA MET A 32 -6.12 -5.62 1.63
C MET A 32 -5.03 -6.09 0.67
N LEU A 33 -5.41 -6.78 -0.41
CA LEU A 33 -4.50 -7.20 -1.48
C LEU A 33 -4.60 -6.26 -2.66
N LEU A 34 -3.45 -5.97 -3.28
CA LEU A 34 -3.31 -5.19 -4.49
C LEU A 34 -2.77 -6.08 -5.61
N TYR A 35 -3.45 -6.09 -6.76
CA TYR A 35 -3.02 -6.85 -7.93
C TYR A 35 -2.57 -5.89 -9.04
N PRO A 36 -1.27 -5.76 -9.31
CA PRO A 36 -0.76 -4.96 -10.42
C PRO A 36 -1.29 -5.49 -11.75
N GLN A 37 -1.91 -4.62 -12.54
CA GLN A 37 -2.49 -4.99 -13.83
C GLN A 37 -1.46 -4.81 -14.94
N GLN A 38 -1.51 -5.70 -15.94
CA GLN A 38 -0.62 -5.65 -17.10
C GLN A 38 0.87 -5.60 -16.70
N LEU A 39 1.22 -6.35 -15.65
CA LEU A 39 2.60 -6.41 -15.15
C LEU A 39 3.52 -6.94 -16.25
N SER A 40 4.54 -6.15 -16.57
CA SER A 40 5.61 -6.53 -17.47
C SER A 40 6.94 -6.00 -16.92
N TRP A 41 8.02 -6.68 -17.27
CA TRP A 41 9.36 -6.25 -16.91
C TRP A 41 10.35 -6.52 -18.03
N ASN A 42 11.41 -5.72 -18.07
CA ASN A 42 12.51 -5.88 -19.00
C ASN A 42 13.83 -5.65 -18.25
N TRP A 43 14.69 -6.66 -18.24
CA TRP A 43 16.05 -6.52 -17.73
C TRP A 43 16.91 -5.85 -18.79
N TRP A 44 17.59 -4.77 -18.42
CA TRP A 44 18.53 -4.10 -19.32
C TRP A 44 19.93 -4.69 -19.15
N ASP A 45 20.26 -5.10 -17.93
CA ASP A 45 21.49 -5.81 -17.54
C ASP A 45 21.23 -6.59 -16.23
N ASP A 46 22.27 -7.18 -15.63
CA ASP A 46 22.15 -8.02 -14.43
C ASP A 46 21.74 -7.25 -13.16
N VAL A 47 21.76 -5.91 -13.18
CA VAL A 47 21.48 -5.06 -12.01
C VAL A 47 20.39 -4.01 -12.24
N THR A 48 19.83 -3.95 -13.45
CA THR A 48 18.86 -2.93 -13.86
C THR A 48 17.62 -3.58 -14.50
N VAL A 49 16.46 -3.37 -13.88
CA VAL A 49 15.16 -3.83 -14.38
C VAL A 49 14.19 -2.67 -14.53
N GLU A 50 13.55 -2.60 -15.69
CA GLU A 50 12.39 -1.76 -15.92
C GLU A 50 11.13 -2.56 -15.63
N ILE A 51 10.22 -2.03 -14.81
CA ILE A 51 8.95 -2.68 -14.46
C ILE A 51 7.80 -1.73 -14.81
N ARG A 52 6.78 -2.26 -15.49
CA ARG A 52 5.57 -1.51 -15.86
C ARG A 52 4.34 -2.25 -15.36
N PHE A 53 3.42 -1.52 -14.76
CA PHE A 53 2.12 -2.00 -14.33
C PHE A 53 1.15 -0.83 -14.17
N TRP A 54 -0.14 -1.13 -14.20
CA TRP A 54 -1.20 -0.19 -13.83
C TRP A 54 -1.78 -0.54 -12.46
N LEU A 55 -2.09 0.49 -11.66
CA LEU A 55 -2.75 0.36 -10.37
C LEU A 55 -4.04 1.20 -10.33
N PRO A 56 -5.09 0.74 -9.61
CA PRO A 56 -6.27 1.55 -9.39
C PRO A 56 -5.95 2.77 -8.52
N ALA A 57 -6.72 3.85 -8.71
CA ALA A 57 -6.57 5.09 -7.94
C ALA A 57 -6.56 4.82 -6.42
N GLY A 58 -5.70 5.55 -5.70
CA GLY A 58 -5.53 5.37 -4.26
C GLY A 58 -4.64 4.18 -3.86
N SER A 59 -3.99 3.51 -4.81
CA SER A 59 -2.93 2.53 -4.59
C SER A 59 -1.56 3.13 -4.90
N PHE A 60 -0.49 2.55 -4.35
CA PHE A 60 0.86 3.10 -4.45
C PHE A 60 1.82 2.11 -5.11
N ALA A 61 2.59 2.56 -6.10
CA ALA A 61 3.63 1.76 -6.75
C ALA A 61 4.71 1.29 -5.75
N THR A 62 4.99 2.10 -4.73
CA THR A 62 5.93 1.76 -3.64
C THR A 62 5.53 0.51 -2.88
N SER A 63 4.23 0.20 -2.75
CA SER A 63 3.77 -1.04 -2.13
C SER A 63 4.17 -2.27 -2.94
N VAL A 64 4.27 -2.16 -4.27
CA VAL A 64 4.77 -3.25 -5.13
C VAL A 64 6.28 -3.35 -5.02
N VAL A 65 7.00 -2.23 -5.12
CA VAL A 65 8.48 -2.19 -5.06
C VAL A 65 8.99 -2.73 -3.72
N ARG A 66 8.29 -2.44 -2.61
CA ARG A 66 8.62 -2.93 -1.26
C ARG A 66 8.69 -4.46 -1.19
N GLU A 67 7.90 -5.17 -1.99
CA GLU A 67 7.88 -6.64 -2.01
C GLU A 67 8.97 -7.23 -2.93
N LEU A 68 9.63 -6.40 -3.74
CA LEU A 68 10.67 -6.84 -4.68
C LEU A 68 12.08 -6.66 -4.13
N ILE A 69 12.33 -5.57 -3.41
CA ILE A 69 13.67 -5.19 -2.92
C ILE A 69 13.62 -4.56 -1.53
N ASN A 70 14.69 -4.75 -0.77
CA ASN A 70 14.88 -4.07 0.51
C ASN A 70 15.53 -2.71 0.25
N THR A 71 14.73 -1.64 0.26
CA THR A 71 15.24 -0.27 0.18
C THR A 71 15.52 0.29 1.57
N THR A 72 16.78 0.51 1.93
CA THR A 72 17.14 1.29 3.12
C THR A 72 16.99 2.79 2.81
N GLY A 73 15.79 3.31 3.05
CA GLY A 73 15.52 4.74 3.26
C GLY A 73 16.22 5.75 2.36
N ASP A 74 15.93 5.73 1.06
CA ASP A 74 15.93 6.97 0.28
C ASP A 74 14.97 6.81 -0.92
N TYR A 75 13.76 7.37 -0.77
CA TYR A 75 12.70 7.30 -1.79
C TYR A 75 12.85 8.38 -2.88
N ALA A 76 13.94 9.14 -2.84
CA ALA A 76 14.21 10.24 -3.74
C ALA A 76 14.70 9.69 -5.09
N HIS A 77 13.78 9.27 -5.94
CA HIS A 77 13.79 9.43 -7.42
C HIS A 77 12.60 8.70 -8.09
N ILE A 78 11.46 8.58 -7.40
CA ILE A 78 10.22 8.13 -8.04
C ILE A 78 9.64 9.36 -8.76
N ALA A 79 10.09 9.58 -10.00
CA ALA A 79 9.49 10.59 -10.87
C ALA A 79 8.03 10.20 -11.17
N GLU A 80 7.12 11.15 -10.95
CA GLU A 80 5.73 11.12 -11.43
C GLU A 80 5.64 11.09 -12.96
#